data_AF-A0AAY4DCS8-F1
#
_entry.id   AF-A0AAY4DCS8-F1
#
_cell.length_a   1.000
_cell.length_b   1.000
_cell.length_c   1.000
_cell.angle_alpha   90.00
_cell.angle_beta   90.00
_cell.angle_gamma   90.00
#
_symmetry.space_group_name_H-M   'P 1'
#
loop_
_entity.id
_entity.type
_entity.pdbx_description
1 polymer ?
#
loop_
_entity_poly.entity_id
_entity_poly.type
_entity_poly.pdbx_seq_one_letter_code
_entity_poly.pdbx_strand_id
1 'polypeptide(L)'
;MPIGGCSKTEEEEGPSAEEGPQSYHGTGACKWFNVRMGFGFLSMTSREGVALDTPLDVFVHQSKLHMEGFRSLKEGEAVEFTFKKSSKGLESLRVTGPGGAPCVGSERRPKGKNVQKHRSRGDRCYNCGGLDHHAKECKLPPQPKKCHFCQSISHMVANCPIKAQQTSPGSQGKPLSQKGVEHGQSHSPPPPGSSE
;
A
#
# COMPACT_ATOMS: atom_id res chain seq x y z
N MET A 1 -4.06 -46.81 69.97
CA MET A 1 -3.97 -45.35 69.75
C MET A 1 -2.70 -44.87 70.46
N PRO A 2 -1.82 -44.01 69.90
CA PRO A 2 -2.09 -43.00 68.87
C PRO A 2 -1.02 -42.85 67.74
N ILE A 3 -1.50 -42.47 66.54
CA ILE A 3 -1.01 -41.53 65.48
C ILE A 3 0.46 -41.42 65.01
N GLY A 4 0.59 -41.33 63.67
CA GLY A 4 1.60 -40.55 62.93
C GLY A 4 2.53 -41.42 62.08
N GLY A 5 2.50 -41.46 60.74
CA GLY A 5 2.27 -40.39 59.78
C GLY A 5 3.61 -39.82 59.29
N CYS A 6 4.22 -40.44 58.28
CA CYS A 6 5.39 -39.99 57.50
C CYS A 6 5.65 -41.10 56.46
N SER A 7 5.92 -40.90 55.17
CA SER A 7 6.05 -39.72 54.33
C SER A 7 5.87 -40.19 52.88
N LYS A 8 5.33 -39.31 52.05
CA LYS A 8 5.24 -39.41 50.59
C LYS A 8 6.51 -40.00 49.96
N THR A 9 6.37 -41.13 49.28
CA THR A 9 7.32 -41.56 48.24
C THR A 9 6.95 -40.78 46.98
N GLU A 10 7.73 -39.73 46.78
CA GLU A 10 8.45 -39.38 45.56
C GLU A 10 7.69 -39.51 44.24
N GLU A 11 7.58 -38.34 43.63
CA GLU A 11 6.95 -38.04 42.37
C GLU A 11 7.66 -38.81 41.26
N GLU A 12 6.90 -39.65 40.56
CA GLU A 12 7.28 -40.17 39.25
C GLU A 12 7.28 -38.98 38.27
N GLU A 13 8.44 -38.34 38.12
CA GLU A 13 8.74 -37.53 36.95
C GLU A 13 8.71 -38.45 35.74
N GLY A 14 7.55 -38.46 35.07
CA GLY A 14 7.40 -39.04 33.75
C GLY A 14 8.44 -38.45 32.79
N PRO A 15 8.87 -39.22 31.78
CA PRO A 15 9.85 -38.72 30.82
C PRO A 15 9.27 -37.48 30.15
N SER A 16 9.91 -36.34 30.39
CA SER A 16 9.72 -35.13 29.62
C SER A 16 10.17 -35.46 28.19
N ALA A 17 9.24 -35.96 27.39
CA ALA A 17 9.40 -36.04 25.97
C ALA A 17 9.51 -34.59 25.50
N GLU A 18 10.74 -34.16 25.26
CA GLU A 18 11.08 -33.05 24.36
C GLU A 18 10.52 -33.42 22.97
N GLU A 19 9.20 -33.36 22.83
CA GLU A 19 8.48 -33.41 21.56
C GLU A 19 8.83 -32.12 20.83
N GLY A 20 10.00 -32.12 20.18
CA GLY A 20 10.42 -31.04 19.31
C GLY A 20 9.25 -30.68 18.38
N PRO A 21 8.94 -29.39 18.19
CA PRO A 21 7.73 -28.98 17.49
C PRO A 21 7.68 -29.62 16.10
N GLN A 22 6.78 -30.58 15.91
CA GLN A 22 6.65 -31.34 14.67
C GLN A 22 6.29 -30.36 13.54
N SER A 23 7.31 -30.03 12.76
CA SER A 23 7.22 -29.10 11.65
C SER A 23 7.23 -29.89 10.35
N TYR A 24 6.33 -29.53 9.45
CA TYR A 24 6.13 -30.17 8.17
C TYR A 24 6.55 -29.22 7.05
N HIS A 25 6.99 -29.78 5.94
CA HIS A 25 7.32 -29.00 4.74
C HIS A 25 6.14 -29.02 3.76
N GLY A 26 5.84 -27.86 3.17
CA GLY A 26 4.78 -27.71 2.19
C GLY A 26 5.17 -26.73 1.09
N THR A 27 4.59 -26.94 -0.08
CA THR A 27 4.68 -26.01 -1.20
C THR A 27 3.29 -25.64 -1.68
N GLY A 28 3.16 -24.46 -2.25
CA GLY A 28 1.86 -23.96 -2.69
C GLY A 28 1.94 -22.56 -3.23
N ALA A 29 0.82 -21.86 -3.18
CA ALA A 29 0.71 -20.48 -3.62
C ALA A 29 0.08 -19.60 -2.55
N CYS A 30 0.38 -18.30 -2.55
CA CYS A 30 -0.30 -17.35 -1.69
C CYS A 30 -1.76 -17.17 -2.13
N LYS A 31 -2.72 -17.56 -1.28
CA LYS A 31 -4.16 -17.42 -1.55
C LYS A 31 -4.60 -15.95 -1.46
N TRP A 32 -4.18 -15.28 -0.40
CA TRP A 32 -4.36 -13.84 -0.22
C TRP A 32 -3.45 -13.34 0.89
N PHE A 33 -3.07 -12.07 0.82
CA PHE A 33 -2.27 -11.43 1.85
C PHE A 33 -2.75 -10.00 2.11
N ASN A 34 -3.10 -9.71 3.35
CA ASN A 34 -3.46 -8.37 3.75
C ASN A 34 -2.20 -7.59 4.12
N VAL A 35 -1.72 -6.80 3.17
CA VAL A 35 -0.51 -5.97 3.30
C VAL A 35 -0.58 -4.99 4.47
N ARG A 36 -1.77 -4.46 4.77
CA ARG A 36 -1.96 -3.50 5.87
C ARG A 36 -1.90 -4.17 7.24
N MET A 37 -2.45 -5.38 7.36
CA MET A 37 -2.46 -6.12 8.63
C MET A 37 -1.27 -7.04 8.81
N GLY A 38 -0.52 -7.35 7.74
CA GLY A 38 0.69 -8.17 7.79
C GLY A 38 0.40 -9.66 7.98
N PHE A 39 -0.76 -10.16 7.56
CA PHE A 39 -1.09 -11.58 7.60
C PHE A 39 -1.90 -12.01 6.38
N GLY A 40 -1.93 -13.32 6.14
CA GLY A 40 -2.61 -13.91 5.00
C GLY A 40 -2.80 -15.41 5.15
N PHE A 41 -3.18 -16.04 4.05
CA PHE A 41 -3.25 -17.49 3.94
C PHE A 41 -2.55 -17.96 2.67
N LEU A 42 -1.90 -19.11 2.78
CA LEU A 42 -1.31 -19.87 1.69
C LEU A 42 -2.22 -21.04 1.35
N SER A 43 -2.36 -21.33 0.07
CA SER A 43 -3.00 -22.53 -0.44
C SER A 43 -1.93 -23.57 -0.70
N MET A 44 -1.83 -24.56 0.18
CA MET A 44 -0.86 -25.65 0.09
C MET A 44 -1.34 -26.67 -0.93
N THR A 45 -0.54 -26.91 -1.96
CA THR A 45 -0.83 -27.89 -3.04
C THR A 45 -0.01 -29.16 -2.88
N SER A 46 1.11 -29.11 -2.16
CA SER A 46 1.92 -30.30 -1.90
C SER A 46 2.46 -30.28 -0.47
N ARG A 47 2.50 -31.46 0.15
CA ARG A 47 3.04 -31.67 1.49
C ARG A 47 4.13 -32.73 1.41
N GLU A 48 5.32 -32.40 1.91
CA GLU A 48 6.48 -33.31 1.93
C GLU A 48 6.78 -33.94 0.55
N GLY A 49 6.54 -33.18 -0.53
CA GLY A 49 6.73 -33.63 -1.91
C GLY A 49 5.57 -34.43 -2.51
N VAL A 50 4.51 -34.71 -1.74
CA VAL A 50 3.30 -35.39 -2.21
C VAL A 50 2.23 -34.37 -2.61
N ALA A 51 1.70 -34.47 -3.82
CA ALA A 51 0.59 -33.62 -4.27
C ALA A 51 -0.69 -33.93 -3.48
N LEU A 52 -1.35 -32.90 -2.98
CA LEU A 52 -2.63 -33.00 -2.28
C LEU A 52 -3.78 -32.84 -3.27
N ASP A 53 -4.77 -33.72 -3.17
CA ASP A 53 -6.00 -33.65 -3.98
C ASP A 53 -6.82 -32.40 -3.63
N THR A 54 -6.88 -32.06 -2.35
CA THR A 54 -7.54 -30.86 -1.84
C THR A 54 -6.51 -29.87 -1.30
N PRO A 55 -6.48 -28.62 -1.79
CA PRO A 55 -5.57 -27.61 -1.26
C PRO A 55 -5.95 -27.24 0.17
N LEU A 56 -4.94 -27.16 1.05
CA LEU A 56 -5.13 -26.82 2.46
C LEU A 56 -4.74 -25.36 2.73
N ASP A 57 -5.53 -24.68 3.56
CA ASP A 57 -5.26 -23.30 3.96
C ASP A 57 -4.26 -23.27 5.13
N VAL A 58 -3.14 -22.56 4.94
CA VAL A 58 -2.09 -22.38 5.95
C VAL A 58 -1.97 -20.91 6.30
N PHE A 59 -2.12 -20.58 7.58
CA PHE A 59 -2.00 -19.21 8.06
C PHE A 59 -0.56 -18.72 7.95
N VAL A 60 -0.37 -17.51 7.43
CA VAL A 60 0.94 -16.85 7.31
C VAL A 60 0.94 -15.48 7.94
N HIS A 61 2.01 -15.18 8.68
CA HIS A 61 2.28 -13.87 9.26
C HIS A 61 3.53 -13.25 8.63
N GLN A 62 3.54 -11.92 8.48
CA GLN A 62 4.64 -11.19 7.83
C GLN A 62 6.01 -11.48 8.45
N SER A 63 6.07 -11.74 9.76
CA SER A 63 7.33 -12.00 10.47
C SER A 63 7.99 -13.32 10.06
N LYS A 64 7.24 -14.20 9.39
CA LYS A 64 7.71 -15.51 8.91
C LYS A 64 8.16 -15.47 7.44
N LEU A 65 7.95 -14.35 6.74
CA LEU A 65 8.35 -14.17 5.34
C LEU A 65 9.85 -13.90 5.23
N HIS A 66 10.53 -14.73 4.45
CA HIS A 66 11.93 -14.56 4.11
C HIS A 66 12.06 -13.57 2.95
N MET A 67 12.27 -12.31 3.29
CA MET A 67 12.54 -11.22 2.35
C MET A 67 13.12 -10.03 3.09
N GLU A 68 13.82 -9.16 2.36
CA GLU A 68 14.35 -7.91 2.88
C GLU A 68 13.34 -6.76 2.78
N GLY A 69 13.40 -5.83 3.72
CA GLY A 69 12.54 -4.65 3.72
C GLY A 69 11.08 -4.94 4.12
N PHE A 70 10.13 -4.52 3.28
CA PHE A 70 8.71 -4.57 3.60
C PHE A 70 8.12 -5.95 3.24
N ARG A 71 7.76 -6.71 4.27
CA ARG A 71 7.40 -8.12 4.14
C ARG A 71 5.94 -8.27 3.70
N SER A 72 5.72 -8.76 2.49
CA SER A 72 4.39 -9.05 1.95
C SER A 72 4.44 -10.19 0.95
N LEU A 73 3.28 -10.73 0.56
CA LEU A 73 3.17 -11.72 -0.51
C LEU A 73 2.25 -11.19 -1.61
N LYS A 74 2.51 -11.60 -2.85
CA LYS A 74 1.59 -11.39 -3.98
C LYS A 74 0.61 -12.56 -4.07
N GLU A 75 -0.65 -12.26 -4.36
CA GLU A 75 -1.65 -13.30 -4.64
C GLU A 75 -1.22 -14.17 -5.84
N GLY A 76 -1.30 -15.48 -5.69
CA GLY A 76 -0.84 -16.46 -6.68
C GLY A 76 0.68 -16.68 -6.71
N GLU A 77 1.46 -16.02 -5.85
CA GLU A 77 2.91 -16.24 -5.78
C GLU A 77 3.23 -17.65 -5.29
N ALA A 78 4.08 -18.38 -6.03
CA ALA A 78 4.57 -19.70 -5.65
C ALA A 78 5.52 -19.58 -4.44
N VAL A 79 5.27 -20.39 -3.42
CA VAL A 79 6.00 -20.34 -2.16
C VAL A 79 6.29 -21.75 -1.63
N GLU A 80 7.41 -21.85 -0.93
CA GLU A 80 7.78 -23.01 -0.13
C GLU A 80 7.81 -22.59 1.34
N PHE A 81 7.31 -23.45 2.22
CA PHE A 81 7.19 -23.09 3.62
C PHE A 81 7.24 -24.30 4.54
N THR A 82 7.71 -24.04 5.76
CA THR A 82 7.52 -24.96 6.87
C THR A 82 6.31 -24.54 7.68
N PHE A 83 5.51 -25.49 8.12
CA PHE A 83 4.31 -25.22 8.91
C PHE A 83 4.19 -26.19 10.09
N LYS A 84 3.41 -25.80 11.09
CA LYS A 84 3.07 -26.65 12.23
C LYS A 84 1.56 -26.68 12.43
N LYS A 85 1.08 -27.69 13.14
CA LYS A 85 -0.30 -27.73 13.62
C LYS A 85 -0.39 -26.90 14.89
N SER A 86 -1.31 -25.94 14.91
CA SER A 86 -1.60 -25.05 16.03
C SER A 86 -3.06 -25.19 16.45
N SER A 87 -3.45 -24.63 17.59
CA SER A 87 -4.83 -24.63 18.09
C SER A 87 -5.82 -23.98 17.11
N LYS A 88 -5.33 -23.10 16.23
CA LYS A 88 -6.12 -22.36 15.22
C LYS A 88 -6.09 -22.98 13.83
N GLY A 89 -5.43 -24.13 13.65
CA GLY A 89 -5.20 -24.76 12.35
C GLY A 89 -3.72 -24.78 11.96
N LEU A 90 -3.44 -24.83 10.66
CA LEU A 90 -2.07 -24.88 10.15
C LEU A 90 -1.44 -23.48 10.15
N GLU A 91 -0.25 -23.35 10.72
CA GLU A 91 0.47 -22.08 10.82
C GLU A 91 1.88 -22.20 10.22
N SER A 92 2.27 -21.25 9.36
CA SER A 92 3.61 -21.18 8.80
C SER A 92 4.65 -20.76 9.84
N LEU A 93 5.80 -21.44 9.85
CA LEU A 93 6.97 -21.11 10.65
C LEU A 93 7.98 -20.28 9.84
N ARG A 94 8.18 -20.61 8.57
CA ARG A 94 9.06 -19.89 7.64
C ARG A 94 8.49 -20.02 6.23
N VAL A 95 8.50 -18.94 5.46
CA VAL A 95 8.02 -18.91 4.07
C VAL A 95 9.10 -18.30 3.19
N THR A 96 9.42 -18.98 2.09
CA THR A 96 10.36 -18.57 1.05
C THR A 96 9.69 -18.67 -0.32
N GLY A 97 10.31 -18.06 -1.33
CA GLY A 97 10.04 -18.38 -2.72
C GLY A 97 10.56 -19.78 -3.09
N PRO A 98 10.34 -20.19 -4.35
CA PRO A 98 10.84 -21.47 -4.88
C PRO A 98 12.36 -21.54 -4.83
N GLY A 99 12.91 -22.69 -4.44
CA GLY A 99 14.34 -22.92 -4.26
C GLY A 99 14.94 -22.15 -3.08
N GLY A 100 14.11 -21.69 -2.12
CA GLY A 100 14.56 -20.90 -0.99
C GLY A 100 14.86 -19.43 -1.30
N ALA A 101 14.49 -18.94 -2.49
CA ALA A 101 14.62 -17.54 -2.89
C ALA A 101 13.84 -16.60 -1.93
N PRO A 102 14.20 -15.31 -1.85
CA PRO A 102 13.37 -14.34 -1.15
C PRO A 102 11.99 -14.22 -1.83
N CYS A 103 10.95 -13.96 -1.04
CA CYS A 103 9.61 -13.77 -1.58
C CYS A 103 9.57 -12.53 -2.49
N VAL A 104 8.73 -12.55 -3.53
CA VAL A 104 8.56 -11.43 -4.48
C VAL A 104 7.84 -10.28 -3.80
N GLY A 105 6.73 -10.59 -3.13
CA GLY A 105 5.93 -9.64 -2.39
C GLY A 105 5.01 -8.77 -3.24
N SER A 106 4.15 -8.03 -2.55
CA SER A 106 3.11 -7.25 -3.20
C SER A 106 3.67 -5.99 -3.87
N GLU A 107 3.28 -5.76 -5.13
CA GLU A 107 3.58 -4.52 -5.87
C GLU A 107 2.92 -3.30 -5.20
N ARG A 108 1.88 -3.56 -4.40
CA ARG A 108 1.13 -2.59 -3.60
C ARG A 108 1.85 -2.35 -2.27
N ARG A 109 3.09 -1.85 -2.32
CA ARG A 109 3.67 -1.20 -1.13
C ARG A 109 2.71 -0.09 -0.73
N PRO A 110 2.19 -0.05 0.53
CA PRO A 110 1.42 1.10 0.96
C PRO A 110 2.35 2.30 0.78
N LYS A 111 2.05 3.13 -0.22
CA LYS A 111 2.74 4.40 -0.43
C LYS A 111 2.59 5.10 0.91
N GLY A 112 3.66 5.11 1.71
CA GLY A 112 3.72 5.88 2.94
C GLY A 112 3.18 7.25 2.59
N LYS A 113 2.12 7.67 3.29
CA LYS A 113 1.37 8.88 2.95
C LYS A 113 2.36 9.99 2.60
N ASN A 114 2.47 10.30 1.32
CA ASN A 114 3.05 11.51 0.75
C ASN A 114 4.03 12.30 1.66
N VAL A 115 5.16 11.73 2.07
CA VAL A 115 6.19 12.54 2.75
C VAL A 115 6.84 13.52 1.75
N GLN A 116 6.73 13.27 0.45
CA GLN A 116 7.32 14.10 -0.60
C GLN A 116 6.37 15.13 -1.25
N LYS A 117 5.04 15.03 -1.11
CA LYS A 117 4.11 15.96 -1.79
C LYS A 117 3.80 17.22 -0.99
N HIS A 118 4.36 17.37 0.20
CA HIS A 118 4.37 18.63 0.96
C HIS A 118 5.80 19.19 1.17
N ARG A 119 6.75 18.91 0.27
CA ARG A 119 7.73 19.96 -0.09
C ARG A 119 7.02 20.91 -1.05
N SER A 120 5.99 21.55 -0.49
CA SER A 120 5.13 22.51 -1.18
C SER A 120 6.03 23.59 -1.76
N ARG A 121 5.66 24.08 -2.95
CA ARG A 121 6.38 25.03 -3.83
C ARG A 121 6.84 26.37 -3.19
N GLY A 122 6.78 26.50 -1.86
CA GLY A 122 7.09 27.67 -1.04
C GLY A 122 8.35 27.56 -0.16
N ASP A 123 9.07 26.44 -0.13
CA ASP A 123 10.37 26.35 0.59
C ASP A 123 11.55 26.72 -0.31
N ARG A 124 11.39 27.85 -1.02
CA ARG A 124 12.44 28.42 -1.87
C ARG A 124 12.78 29.78 -1.33
N CYS A 125 14.05 30.14 -1.39
CA CYS A 125 14.52 31.47 -1.05
C CYS A 125 13.69 32.54 -1.80
N TYR A 126 13.01 33.41 -1.07
CA TYR A 126 12.18 34.48 -1.66
C TYR A 126 12.99 35.52 -2.46
N ASN A 127 14.31 35.57 -2.24
CA ASN A 127 15.22 36.46 -2.96
C ASN A 127 15.71 35.81 -4.28
N CYS A 128 16.40 34.67 -4.20
CA CYS A 128 17.04 34.05 -5.38
C CYS A 128 16.26 32.84 -5.95
N GLY A 129 15.46 32.15 -5.14
CA GLY A 129 14.75 30.90 -5.52
C GLY A 129 15.51 29.61 -5.22
N GLY A 130 16.68 29.68 -4.59
CA GLY A 130 17.46 28.52 -4.15
C GLY A 130 16.73 27.65 -3.12
N LEU A 131 17.09 26.38 -3.06
CA LEU A 131 16.44 25.35 -2.23
C LEU A 131 17.13 25.13 -0.88
N ASP A 132 18.36 25.61 -0.72
CA ASP A 132 19.22 25.31 0.43
C ASP A 132 19.29 26.44 1.48
N HIS A 133 18.51 27.52 1.33
CA HIS A 133 18.49 28.63 2.28
C HIS A 133 17.21 29.46 2.19
N HIS A 134 16.92 30.22 3.24
CA HIS A 134 15.85 31.22 3.26
C HIS A 134 16.37 32.62 2.88
N ALA A 135 15.47 33.55 2.51
CA ALA A 135 15.85 34.89 2.06
C ALA A 135 16.70 35.69 3.06
N LYS A 136 16.58 35.38 4.37
CA LYS A 136 17.38 35.97 5.45
C LYS A 136 18.86 35.58 5.39
N GLU A 137 19.16 34.45 4.75
CA GLU A 137 20.50 33.85 4.64
C GLU A 137 21.03 33.93 3.20
N CYS A 138 20.31 34.63 2.31
CA CYS A 138 20.67 34.74 0.91
C CYS A 138 21.86 35.68 0.73
N LYS A 139 22.94 35.17 0.15
CA LYS A 139 24.17 35.92 -0.13
C LYS A 139 24.03 36.90 -1.31
N LEU A 140 22.94 36.83 -2.07
CA LEU A 140 22.69 37.76 -3.18
C LEU A 140 22.10 39.07 -2.65
N PRO A 141 22.41 40.20 -3.29
CA PRO A 141 21.77 41.47 -2.96
C PRO A 141 20.24 41.35 -3.15
N PRO A 142 19.44 42.20 -2.47
CA PRO A 142 17.98 42.17 -2.58
C PRO A 142 17.53 42.30 -4.04
N GLN A 143 16.86 41.26 -4.53
CA GLN A 143 16.32 41.18 -5.89
C GLN A 143 14.88 41.70 -5.90
N PRO A 144 14.40 42.22 -7.06
CA PRO A 144 13.01 42.63 -7.20
C PRO A 144 12.05 41.48 -6.90
N LYS A 145 10.97 41.79 -6.17
CA LYS A 145 9.99 40.79 -5.73
C LYS A 145 9.35 40.12 -6.95
N LYS A 146 9.45 38.79 -7.00
CA LYS A 146 8.87 37.97 -8.07
C LYS A 146 7.62 37.26 -7.61
N CYS A 147 6.71 37.02 -8.55
CA CYS A 147 5.56 36.15 -8.35
C CYS A 147 6.02 34.77 -7.85
N HIS A 148 5.55 34.36 -6.67
CA HIS A 148 5.89 33.05 -6.09
C HIS A 148 5.40 31.85 -6.90
N PHE A 149 4.52 32.08 -7.88
CA PHE A 149 3.97 31.05 -8.75
C PHE A 149 4.76 30.93 -10.05
N CYS A 150 4.81 31.98 -10.88
CA CYS A 150 5.44 31.95 -12.21
C CYS A 150 6.82 32.61 -12.29
N GLN A 151 7.35 33.14 -11.19
CA GLN A 151 8.62 33.87 -11.10
C GLN A 151 8.71 35.18 -11.92
N SER A 152 7.61 35.70 -12.46
CA SER A 152 7.58 37.02 -13.11
C SER A 152 7.84 38.16 -12.12
N ILE A 153 8.62 39.15 -12.54
CA ILE A 153 8.86 40.40 -11.77
C ILE A 153 7.77 41.47 -11.99
N SER A 154 6.87 41.27 -12.96
CA SER A 154 5.88 42.27 -13.36
C SER A 154 4.63 42.28 -12.46
N HIS A 155 4.33 41.17 -11.79
CA HIS A 155 3.16 41.04 -10.92
C HIS A 155 3.48 40.17 -9.71
N MET A 156 2.66 40.32 -8.66
CA MET A 156 2.68 39.42 -7.51
C MET A 156 1.70 38.26 -7.70
N VAL A 157 1.82 37.22 -6.87
CA VAL A 157 0.98 36.00 -6.95
C VAL A 157 -0.53 36.25 -6.93
N ALA A 158 -0.97 37.37 -6.33
CA ALA A 158 -2.36 37.81 -6.32
C ALA A 158 -2.92 38.13 -7.72
N ASN A 159 -2.08 38.67 -8.60
CA ASN A 159 -2.45 39.08 -9.96
C ASN A 159 -1.79 38.17 -11.01
N CYS A 160 -1.46 36.92 -10.66
CA CYS A 160 -0.75 36.02 -11.57
C CYS A 160 -1.71 35.40 -12.60
N PRO A 161 -1.55 35.71 -13.91
CA PRO A 161 -2.45 35.21 -14.95
C PRO A 161 -2.36 33.69 -15.09
N ILE A 162 -1.17 33.11 -14.87
CA ILE A 162 -0.95 31.65 -14.93
C ILE A 162 -1.64 30.95 -13.75
N LYS A 163 -1.69 31.58 -12.58
CA LYS A 163 -2.38 31.01 -11.40
C LYS A 163 -3.89 31.03 -11.58
N ALA A 164 -4.43 32.11 -12.13
CA ALA A 164 -5.87 32.24 -12.42
C ALA A 164 -6.37 31.20 -13.44
N GLN A 165 -5.54 30.85 -14.44
CA GLN A 165 -5.85 29.82 -15.43
C GLN A 165 -5.80 28.38 -14.88
N GLN A 166 -5.03 28.11 -13.82
CA GLN A 166 -4.91 26.77 -13.23
C GLN A 166 -6.00 26.45 -12.18
N THR A 167 -6.83 27.41 -11.80
CA THR A 167 -7.90 27.24 -10.79
C THR A 167 -9.28 26.89 -11.39
N SER A 168 -9.38 26.58 -12.67
CA SER A 168 -10.62 26.10 -13.30
C SER A 168 -10.90 24.62 -12.94
N PRO A 169 -12.06 24.26 -12.38
CA PRO A 169 -12.41 22.86 -12.13
C PRO A 169 -12.92 22.21 -13.42
N GLY A 170 -12.08 21.39 -14.05
CA GLY A 170 -12.45 20.53 -15.18
C GLY A 170 -12.51 19.06 -14.78
N SER A 171 -13.55 18.67 -14.02
CA SER A 171 -13.93 17.26 -13.83
C SER A 171 -15.16 16.97 -14.68
N GLN A 172 -15.04 16.00 -15.57
CA GLN A 172 -16.08 15.55 -16.50
C GLN A 172 -17.27 14.90 -15.77
N GLY A 173 -18.49 15.17 -16.24
CA GLY A 173 -19.74 14.48 -15.89
C GLY A 173 -20.61 14.25 -17.15
N LYS A 174 -21.02 12.99 -17.34
CA LYS A 174 -21.71 12.37 -18.50
C LYS A 174 -23.10 12.92 -18.86
N PRO A 175 -23.62 12.66 -20.08
CA PRO A 175 -24.99 13.02 -20.49
C PRO A 175 -26.02 12.00 -19.98
N LEU A 176 -27.19 12.46 -19.53
CA LEU A 176 -28.34 11.60 -19.20
C LEU A 176 -29.69 12.29 -19.50
N SER A 177 -30.42 11.68 -20.44
CA SER A 177 -31.88 11.59 -20.62
C SER A 177 -32.79 12.84 -20.72
N GLN A 178 -33.29 12.99 -21.94
CA GLN A 178 -34.65 13.35 -22.38
C GLN A 178 -35.79 13.46 -21.34
N LYS A 179 -36.49 14.60 -21.38
CA LYS A 179 -37.95 14.85 -21.33
C LYS A 179 -38.10 16.38 -21.40
N GLY A 180 -38.70 17.03 -22.39
CA GLY A 180 -39.92 16.72 -23.14
C GLY A 180 -40.99 17.71 -22.71
N VAL A 181 -41.08 18.88 -23.39
CA VAL A 181 -42.31 19.68 -23.51
C VAL A 181 -42.29 20.37 -24.88
N GLU A 182 -43.38 20.16 -25.60
CA GLU A 182 -43.68 20.60 -26.97
C GLU A 182 -44.02 22.10 -27.10
N HIS A 183 -44.28 22.46 -28.37
CA HIS A 183 -44.76 23.71 -28.99
C HIS A 183 -43.60 24.53 -29.58
N GLY A 184 -43.48 24.75 -30.88
CA GLY A 184 -44.36 24.47 -32.00
C GLY A 184 -44.03 25.48 -33.10
N GLN A 185 -43.99 25.00 -34.35
CA GLN A 185 -44.20 25.77 -35.59
C GLN A 185 -43.12 26.78 -36.03
N SER A 186 -42.32 26.30 -36.99
CA SER A 186 -42.18 26.84 -38.36
C SER A 186 -41.95 28.35 -38.55
N HIS A 187 -40.80 28.69 -39.14
CA HIS A 187 -40.65 29.23 -40.51
C HIS A 187 -39.34 30.04 -40.58
N SER A 188 -38.41 29.58 -41.42
CA SER A 188 -37.29 30.41 -41.89
C SER A 188 -37.77 31.42 -42.94
N PRO A 189 -37.14 32.60 -43.00
CA PRO A 189 -36.79 33.18 -44.29
C PRO A 189 -35.29 33.54 -44.42
N PRO A 190 -34.79 33.72 -45.67
CA PRO A 190 -33.37 33.68 -46.04
C PRO A 190 -32.61 35.02 -45.88
N PRO A 191 -31.27 35.05 -46.02
CA PRO A 191 -30.48 36.29 -46.21
C PRO A 191 -30.47 36.67 -47.72
N PRO A 192 -29.75 37.70 -48.25
CA PRO A 192 -28.87 38.75 -47.70
C PRO A 192 -29.12 40.18 -48.30
N GLY A 193 -28.23 41.15 -48.01
CA GLY A 193 -28.02 42.40 -48.78
C GLY A 193 -27.68 43.59 -47.86
N SER A 194 -26.45 44.10 -47.77
CA SER A 194 -25.67 44.95 -48.70
C SER A 194 -26.14 46.41 -48.80
N SER A 195 -25.17 47.32 -48.60
CA SER A 195 -25.16 48.77 -48.90
C SER A 195 -25.85 49.66 -47.86
N GLU A 196 -25.30 50.78 -47.39
CA GLU A 196 -24.26 51.71 -47.88
C GLU A 196 -23.35 52.21 -46.73
#